data_AF-A0A3B9Y4A1-F1
#
_entry.id   AF-A0A3B9Y4A1-F1
#
_cell.length_a   1.000
_cell.length_b   1.000
_cell.length_c   1.000
_cell.angle_alpha   90.00
_cell.angle_beta   90.00
_cell.angle_gamma   90.00
#
_symmetry.space_group_name_H-M   'P 1'
#
loop_
_entity.id
_entity.type
_entity.pdbx_description
1 polymer ?
#
loop_
_entity_poly.entity_id
_entity_poly.type
_entity_poly.pdbx_seq_one_letter_code
_entity_poly.pdbx_strand_id
1 'polypeptide(L)'
;IADLVLAGKMLHSSSVLVTSARHQEALRRAAEHLRAALLPLEQGLPLDFVSIDLRVAYDTLGEITGETASDDLLDRIFSEFCIGK
;
A
#
# COMPACT_ATOMS: atom_id res chain seq x y z
N ILE A 1 -8.04 -27.06 25.47
CA ILE A 1 -6.94 -26.07 25.62
C ILE A 1 -5.74 -26.42 24.73
N ALA A 2 -5.53 -27.68 24.33
CA ALA A 2 -4.46 -28.09 23.40
C ALA A 2 -4.72 -27.76 21.90
N ASP A 3 -5.96 -27.50 21.48
CA ASP A 3 -6.30 -27.24 20.07
C ASP A 3 -6.01 -25.82 19.56
N LEU A 4 -5.75 -24.84 20.44
CA LEU A 4 -5.51 -23.45 19.99
C LEU A 4 -4.06 -23.20 19.53
N VAL A 5 -3.15 -24.15 19.78
CA VAL A 5 -1.71 -23.99 19.49
C VAL A 5 -1.36 -24.50 18.07
N LEU A 6 -2.26 -25.26 17.43
CA LEU A 6 -2.06 -25.84 16.09
C LEU A 6 -2.85 -25.15 14.96
N ALA A 7 -3.25 -23.89 15.15
CA ALA A 7 -3.55 -22.99 14.01
C ALA A 7 -2.26 -22.51 13.30
N GLY A 8 -1.14 -23.22 13.53
CA GLY A 8 0.08 -23.17 12.75
C GLY A 8 -0.17 -23.61 11.32
N LYS A 9 -0.68 -22.69 10.50
CA LYS A 9 -0.30 -22.67 9.08
C LYS A 9 1.20 -22.39 9.06
N MET A 10 1.99 -23.47 9.02
CA MET A 10 3.39 -23.41 8.60
C MET A 10 3.42 -22.91 7.16
N LEU A 11 3.45 -21.60 6.98
CA LEU A 11 3.76 -20.95 5.71
C LEU A 11 5.27 -21.06 5.50
N HIS A 12 5.74 -22.22 5.06
CA HIS A 12 7.06 -22.33 4.46
C HIS A 12 7.02 -21.71 3.05
N SER A 13 7.15 -20.39 3.03
CA SER A 13 7.39 -19.59 1.82
C SER A 13 8.03 -18.27 2.23
N SER A 14 9.25 -18.29 2.80
CA SER A 14 10.02 -17.08 3.12
C SER A 14 9.16 -15.91 3.64
N SER A 15 8.21 -16.18 4.54
CA SER A 15 7.25 -15.17 4.95
C SER A 15 7.99 -14.22 5.88
N VAL A 16 8.29 -13.02 5.39
CA VAL A 16 8.81 -11.95 6.24
C VAL A 16 7.78 -11.70 7.34
N LEU A 17 8.08 -12.15 8.57
CA LEU A 17 7.22 -11.93 9.71
C LEU A 17 7.36 -10.47 10.13
N VAL A 18 6.26 -9.72 10.05
CA VAL A 18 6.20 -8.35 10.55
C VAL A 18 6.03 -8.40 12.07
N THR A 19 7.13 -8.31 12.81
CA THR A 19 7.15 -8.41 14.28
C THR A 19 6.91 -7.08 14.99
N SER A 20 7.08 -5.96 14.28
CA SER A 20 6.90 -4.62 14.81
C SER A 20 5.46 -4.18 14.66
N ALA A 21 4.79 -3.88 15.78
CA ALA A 21 3.44 -3.31 15.79
C ALA A 21 3.36 -2.00 14.95
N ARG A 22 4.45 -1.23 14.90
CA ARG A 22 4.56 -0.03 14.06
C ARG A 22 4.49 -0.37 12.57
N HIS A 23 5.23 -1.40 12.13
CA HIS A 23 5.22 -1.81 10.73
C HIS A 23 3.88 -2.43 10.35
N GLN A 24 3.27 -3.20 11.26
CA GLN A 24 1.94 -3.75 11.04
C GLN A 24 0.90 -2.64 10.85
N GLU A 25 0.96 -1.58 11.67
CA GLU A 25 0.05 -0.44 11.54
C GLU A 25 0.28 0.34 10.24
N ALA A 26 1.54 0.58 9.87
CA ALA A 26 1.89 1.22 8.61
C ALA A 26 1.37 0.41 7.39
N LEU A 27 1.55 -0.92 7.39
CA LEU A 27 1.00 -1.78 6.33
C LEU A 27 -0.53 -1.74 6.28
N ARG A 28 -1.20 -1.69 7.43
CA ARG A 28 -2.66 -1.57 7.49
C ARG A 28 -3.15 -0.26 6.88
N ARG A 29 -2.56 0.86 7.31
CA ARG A 29 -2.85 2.20 6.77
C ARG A 29 -2.59 2.26 5.26
N ALA A 30 -1.45 1.76 4.80
CA ALA A 30 -1.15 1.71 3.37
C ALA A 30 -2.20 0.90 2.58
N ALA A 31 -2.63 -0.24 3.10
CA ALA A 31 -3.67 -1.05 2.47
C ALA A 31 -5.04 -0.35 2.44
N GLU A 32 -5.37 0.44 3.46
CA GLU A 32 -6.60 1.26 3.49
C GLU A 32 -6.57 2.33 2.40
N HIS A 33 -5.46 3.06 2.25
CA HIS A 33 -5.30 4.06 1.19
C HIS A 33 -5.32 3.43 -0.20
N LEU A 34 -4.68 2.28 -0.40
CA LEU A 34 -4.76 1.56 -1.67
C LEU A 34 -6.20 1.18 -2.03
N ARG A 35 -7.01 0.77 -1.05
CA ARG A 35 -8.45 0.51 -1.28
C ARG A 35 -9.23 1.78 -1.55
N ALA A 36 -8.91 2.88 -0.86
CA ALA A 36 -9.53 4.17 -1.11
C ALA A 36 -9.26 4.66 -2.54
N ALA A 37 -8.05 4.44 -3.07
CA ALA A 37 -7.67 4.75 -4.45
C ALA A 37 -8.45 3.94 -5.51
N LEU A 38 -8.94 2.74 -5.17
CA LEU A 38 -9.72 1.92 -6.10
C LEU A 38 -11.11 2.51 -6.38
N LEU A 39 -11.75 3.16 -5.40
CA LEU A 39 -13.07 3.75 -5.57
C LEU A 39 -13.13 4.83 -6.68
N PRO A 40 -12.30 5.90 -6.66
CA PRO A 40 -12.29 6.89 -7.72
C PRO A 40 -11.86 6.28 -9.07
N LEU A 41 -10.98 5.27 -9.05
CA LEU A 41 -10.56 4.56 -10.25
C LEU A 41 -11.74 3.81 -10.91
N GLU A 42 -12.51 3.06 -10.12
CA GLU A 42 -13.70 2.34 -10.58
C GLU A 42 -14.83 3.28 -11.03
N GLN A 43 -14.91 4.48 -10.43
CA GLN A 43 -15.87 5.52 -10.81
C GLN A 43 -15.44 6.32 -12.04
N GLY A 44 -14.25 6.05 -12.61
CA GLY A 44 -13.72 6.79 -13.75
C GLY A 44 -13.44 8.27 -13.44
N LEU A 45 -13.17 8.59 -12.17
CA LEU A 45 -12.76 9.94 -11.78
C LEU A 45 -11.35 10.25 -12.30
N PRO A 46 -11.01 11.55 -12.46
CA PRO A 46 -9.66 11.95 -12.83
C PRO A 46 -8.59 11.35 -11.93
N LEU A 47 -7.42 11.03 -12.51
CA LEU A 47 -6.31 10.41 -11.78
C LEU A 47 -5.77 11.28 -10.65
N ASP A 48 -6.00 12.59 -10.69
CA ASP A 48 -5.70 13.51 -9.58
C ASP A 48 -6.32 13.00 -8.27
N PHE A 49 -7.54 12.43 -8.31
CA PHE A 49 -8.19 11.86 -7.15
C PHE A 49 -7.57 10.54 -6.69
N VAL A 50 -7.15 9.68 -7.63
CA VAL A 50 -6.49 8.40 -7.34
C VAL A 50 -5.08 8.63 -6.76
N SER A 51 -4.35 9.61 -7.31
CA SER A 51 -2.95 9.88 -7.00
C SER A 51 -2.74 10.33 -5.55
N ILE A 52 -3.73 10.98 -4.93
CA ILE A 52 -3.69 11.41 -3.53
C ILE A 52 -3.52 10.20 -2.62
N ASP A 53 -4.41 9.22 -2.74
CA ASP A 53 -4.39 8.02 -1.91
C ASP A 53 -3.18 7.13 -2.22
N LEU A 54 -2.76 7.04 -3.49
CA LEU A 54 -1.54 6.32 -3.86
C LEU A 54 -0.29 6.93 -3.22
N ARG A 55 -0.20 8.27 -3.16
CA ARG A 55 0.93 8.94 -2.51
C ARG A 55 0.96 8.65 -1.02
N VAL A 56 -0.18 8.77 -0.34
CA VAL A 56 -0.26 8.48 1.09
C VAL A 56 0.08 7.02 1.39
N ALA A 57 -0.37 6.08 0.56
CA ALA A 57 0.00 4.67 0.68
C ALA A 57 1.51 4.48 0.55
N TYR A 58 2.14 5.11 -0.46
CA TYR A 58 3.58 5.01 -0.66
C TYR A 58 4.37 5.62 0.50
N ASP A 59 4.02 6.83 0.95
CA ASP A 59 4.69 7.49 2.07
C ASP A 59 4.59 6.66 3.35
N THR A 60 3.43 6.05 3.59
CA THR A 60 3.22 5.17 4.74
C THR A 60 4.08 3.89 4.66
N LEU A 61 4.27 3.34 3.46
CA LEU A 61 5.22 2.23 3.25
C LEU A 61 6.67 2.69 3.44
N GLY A 62 6.97 3.91 3.02
CA GLY A 62 8.24 4.58 3.24
C GLY A 62 8.61 4.72 4.72
N GLU A 63 7.63 4.95 5.62
CA GLU A 63 7.85 4.94 7.08
C GLU A 63 8.48 3.62 7.58
N ILE A 64 8.29 2.51 6.84
CA ILE A 64 8.85 1.19 7.18
C ILE A 64 10.30 1.08 6.72
N THR A 65 10.62 1.52 5.50
CA THR A 65 11.98 1.44 4.92
C THR A 65 12.88 2.62 5.30
N GLY A 66 12.30 3.72 5.80
CA GLY A 66 12.97 5.00 6.03
C GLY A 66 13.04 5.89 4.78
N GLU A 67 12.35 5.51 3.71
CA GLU A 67 12.28 6.26 2.46
C GLU A 67 11.00 7.11 2.42
N THR A 68 10.94 8.13 1.58
CA THR A 68 9.71 8.93 1.36
C THR A 68 9.37 8.95 -0.12
N ALA A 69 8.09 9.15 -0.47
CA ALA A 69 7.69 9.33 -1.86
C ALA A 69 8.43 10.55 -2.45
N SER A 70 9.31 10.31 -3.40
CA SER A 70 9.80 11.36 -4.28
C SER A 70 8.66 11.83 -5.17
N ASP A 71 8.68 13.11 -5.57
CA ASP A 71 7.74 13.65 -6.56
C ASP A 71 7.81 12.87 -7.90
N ASP A 72 8.92 12.18 -8.17
CA ASP A 72 9.11 11.29 -9.32
C ASP A 72 8.06 10.16 -9.42
N LEU A 73 7.46 9.74 -8.29
CA LEU A 73 6.42 8.72 -8.29
C LEU A 73 5.15 9.21 -8.99
N LEU A 74 4.75 10.45 -8.70
CA LEU A 74 3.59 11.07 -9.33
C LEU A 74 3.85 11.24 -10.83
N ASP A 75 5.03 11.72 -11.19
CA ASP A 75 5.44 11.88 -12.58
C ASP A 75 5.41 10.54 -13.34
N ARG A 76 5.76 9.42 -12.69
CA ARG A 76 5.60 8.07 -13.27
C ARG A 76 4.15 7.66 -13.44
N ILE A 77 3.32 7.88 -12.42
CA ILE A 77 1.87 7.58 -12.50
C ILE A 77 1.22 8.37 -13.65
N PHE A 78 1.59 9.63 -13.83
CA PHE A 78 1.05 10.45 -14.92
C PHE A 78 1.70 10.18 -16.29
N SER A 79 2.96 9.73 -16.33
CA SER A 79 3.67 9.46 -17.60
C SER A 79 3.36 8.09 -18.21
N GLU A 80 3.11 7.05 -17.42
CA GLU A 80 2.74 5.73 -17.96
C GLU A 80 1.28 5.67 -18.44
N PHE A 81 0.43 6.55 -17.93
CA PHE A 81 -0.99 6.60 -18.28
C PHE A 81 -1.32 7.73 -19.24
N CYS A 82 -0.36 8.07 -20.13
CA CYS A 82 -0.48 9.00 -21.26
C CYS A 82 -1.82 9.70 -21.25
N ILE A 83 -1.90 10.81 -20.49
CA ILE A 83 -3.03 11.73 -20.56
C ILE A 83 -3.26 11.94 -22.05
N GLY A 84 -4.33 11.33 -22.55
CA GLY A 84 -4.71 11.39 -23.94
C GLY A 84 -4.73 12.87 -24.30
N LYS A 85 -3.97 13.19 -25.34
CA LYS A 85 -4.05 14.48 -26.00
C LYS A 85 -5.50 14.84 -26.34
#